data_AF-A0A480BN30-F1
#
_entry.id   AF-A0A480BN30-F1
#
_cell.length_a   1.000
_cell.length_b   1.000
_cell.length_c   1.000
_cell.angle_alpha   90.00
_cell.angle_beta   90.00
_cell.angle_gamma   90.00
#
_symmetry.space_group_name_H-M   'P 1'
#
loop_
_entity.id
_entity.type
_entity.pdbx_description
1 polymer ?
#
loop_
_entity_poly.entity_id
_entity_poly.type
_entity_poly.pdbx_seq_one_letter_code
_entity_poly.pdbx_strand_id
1 'polypeptide(L)'
;PIKDVYKTLVYELCRYRNTLGAVIPERVLTRPPSAELRPDQKDSDSLPPYEVLDPLLQLYVERQLSIPEIVERGFDEAVVKRIAALVRRSEYKRRQAPPGPKITECAFGRERRYPLTAVYGDI
;
A
#
# COMPACT_ATOMS: atom_id res chain seq x y z
N PRO A 1 -11.89 9.58 -1.84
CA PRO A 1 -11.03 10.69 -2.33
C PRO A 1 -9.53 10.38 -2.30
N ILE A 2 -9.02 9.59 -1.34
CA ILE A 2 -7.58 9.27 -1.20
C ILE A 2 -7.21 7.83 -1.61
N LYS A 3 -7.95 7.26 -2.57
CA LYS A 3 -7.83 5.84 -2.96
C LYS A 3 -6.42 5.47 -3.44
N ASP A 4 -5.78 6.38 -4.16
CA ASP A 4 -4.51 6.16 -4.85
C ASP A 4 -3.33 6.84 -4.12
N VAL A 5 -3.48 7.11 -2.82
CA VAL A 5 -2.47 7.77 -1.99
C VAL A 5 -1.87 6.76 -1.03
N TYR A 6 -0.56 6.51 -1.12
CA TYR A 6 0.17 5.68 -0.17
C TYR A 6 0.13 6.25 1.25
N LYS A 7 0.32 5.38 2.24
CA LYS A 7 0.14 5.76 3.63
C LYS A 7 1.19 6.77 4.08
N THR A 8 2.45 6.59 3.68
CA THR A 8 3.53 7.55 3.92
C THR A 8 3.18 8.92 3.33
N LEU A 9 2.72 8.96 2.08
CA LEU A 9 2.29 10.20 1.41
C LEU A 9 1.08 10.86 2.09
N VAL A 10 0.13 10.09 2.65
CA VAL A 10 -0.96 10.66 3.46
C VAL A 10 -0.39 11.45 4.66
N TYR A 11 0.58 10.89 5.39
CA TYR A 11 1.18 11.60 6.52
C TYR A 11 1.93 12.87 6.07
N GLU A 12 2.67 12.81 4.98
CA GLU A 12 3.35 13.97 4.40
C GLU A 12 2.36 15.07 4.01
N LEU A 13 1.28 14.72 3.32
CA LEU A 13 0.22 15.66 2.93
C LEU A 13 -0.48 16.27 4.13
N CYS A 14 -0.70 15.50 5.20
CA CYS A 14 -1.26 16.04 6.44
C CYS A 14 -0.31 17.06 7.09
N ARG A 15 1.00 16.76 7.16
CA ARG A 15 2.01 17.69 7.68
C ARG A 15 2.07 18.96 6.84
N TYR A 16 2.11 18.83 5.52
CA TYR A 16 2.05 19.96 4.58
C TYR A 16 0.78 20.79 4.79
N ARG A 17 -0.40 20.17 4.89
CA ARG A 17 -1.65 20.91 5.11
C ARG A 17 -1.62 21.72 6.41
N ASN A 18 -0.98 21.20 7.45
CA ASN A 18 -0.84 21.91 8.72
C ASN A 18 0.11 23.11 8.67
N THR A 19 1.07 23.16 7.73
CA THR A 19 1.90 24.37 7.54
C THR A 19 1.09 25.54 6.98
N LEU A 20 0.02 25.25 6.22
CA LEU A 20 -0.93 26.23 5.70
C LEU A 20 -2.02 26.63 6.72
N GLY A 21 -2.08 25.93 7.86
CA GLY A 21 -3.02 26.15 8.94
C GLY A 21 -3.25 24.87 9.73
N ALA A 22 -2.96 24.90 11.02
CA ALA A 22 -2.97 23.74 11.92
C ALA A 22 -4.40 23.24 12.20
N VAL A 23 -4.97 22.49 11.26
CA VAL A 23 -6.34 21.96 11.32
C VAL A 23 -6.39 20.47 11.66
N ILE A 24 -5.31 19.73 11.41
CA ILE A 24 -5.21 18.30 11.71
C ILE A 24 -4.53 18.16 13.08
N PRO A 25 -5.18 17.56 14.10
CA PRO A 25 -4.59 17.40 15.42
C PRO A 25 -3.36 16.48 15.39
N GLU A 26 -2.27 16.88 16.06
CA GLU A 26 -1.01 16.11 16.07
C GLU A 26 -1.19 14.68 16.59
N ARG A 27 -2.11 14.47 17.54
CA ARG A 27 -2.45 13.13 18.06
C ARG A 27 -2.89 12.14 16.98
N VAL A 28 -3.44 12.62 15.85
CA VAL A 28 -3.86 11.77 14.72
C VAL A 28 -2.64 11.32 13.91
N LEU A 29 -1.57 12.13 13.89
CA LEU A 29 -0.33 11.85 13.16
C LEU A 29 0.63 10.98 13.97
N THR A 30 0.62 11.09 15.30
CA THR A 30 1.54 10.37 16.20
C THR A 30 0.99 9.04 16.70
N ARG A 31 -0.34 8.83 16.63
CA ARG A 31 -0.93 7.55 17.02
C ARG A 31 -0.46 6.45 16.06
N PRO A 32 -0.05 5.26 16.57
CA PRO A 32 0.35 4.15 15.73
C PRO A 32 -0.81 3.73 14.81
N PRO A 33 -0.51 3.34 13.55
CA PRO A 33 -1.53 2.86 12.64
C PRO A 33 -2.11 1.52 13.14
N SER A 34 -3.43 1.46 13.21
CA SER A 34 -4.20 0.26 13.56
C SER A 34 -5.49 0.26 12.74
N ALA A 35 -5.85 -0.89 12.18
CA ALA A 35 -7.11 -1.06 11.47
C ALA A 35 -8.34 -1.06 12.40
N GLU A 36 -8.17 -1.13 13.74
CA GLU A 36 -9.24 -1.14 14.76
C GLU A 36 -10.42 -2.09 14.46
N LEU A 37 -10.24 -3.10 13.60
CA LEU A 37 -11.31 -4.02 13.19
C LEU A 37 -11.64 -5.04 14.30
N ARG A 38 -10.74 -5.19 15.29
CA ARG A 38 -10.88 -6.01 16.50
C ARG A 38 -10.16 -5.34 17.69
N PRO A 39 -10.56 -5.61 18.94
CA PRO A 39 -9.83 -5.15 20.12
C PRO A 39 -8.36 -5.58 20.02
N ASP A 40 -7.44 -4.65 20.32
CA ASP A 40 -5.98 -4.84 20.32
C ASP A 40 -5.31 -5.18 18.97
N GLN A 41 -6.03 -5.10 17.84
CA GLN A 41 -5.42 -5.37 16.53
C GLN A 41 -4.44 -4.27 16.12
N LYS A 42 -3.15 -4.61 15.91
CA LYS A 42 -2.17 -3.70 15.30
C LYS A 42 -1.89 -4.11 13.86
N ASP A 43 -1.83 -3.14 12.95
CA ASP A 43 -1.50 -3.42 11.53
C ASP A 43 -0.09 -4.01 11.36
N SER A 44 0.80 -3.66 12.30
CA SER A 44 2.15 -4.20 12.43
C SER A 44 2.22 -5.72 12.63
N ASP A 45 1.12 -6.36 13.08
CA ASP A 45 1.12 -7.81 13.32
C ASP A 45 1.08 -8.61 12.01
N SER A 46 0.66 -7.98 10.91
CA SER A 46 0.43 -8.66 9.63
C SER A 46 1.14 -8.03 8.44
N LEU A 47 1.68 -6.82 8.57
CA LEU A 47 2.37 -6.12 7.48
C LEU A 47 3.69 -5.52 7.99
N PRO A 48 4.72 -5.41 7.13
CA PRO A 48 5.90 -4.63 7.47
C PRO A 48 5.51 -3.16 7.67
N PRO A 49 6.36 -2.36 8.35
CA PRO A 49 6.13 -0.91 8.50
C PRO A 49 5.87 -0.24 7.15
N TYR A 50 5.03 0.80 7.13
CA TYR A 50 4.68 1.51 5.89
C TYR A 50 5.89 2.10 5.15
N GLU A 51 6.94 2.48 5.88
CA GLU A 51 8.21 2.93 5.31
C GLU A 51 8.92 1.86 4.47
N VAL A 52 8.60 0.58 4.69
CA VAL A 52 9.08 -0.54 3.87
C VAL A 52 8.02 -0.97 2.86
N LEU A 53 6.75 -1.01 3.28
CA LEU A 53 5.64 -1.48 2.45
C LEU A 53 5.39 -0.58 1.24
N ASP A 54 5.34 0.74 1.43
CA ASP A 54 4.94 1.68 0.39
C ASP A 54 5.97 1.73 -0.75
N PRO A 55 7.30 1.82 -0.49
CA PRO A 55 8.30 1.71 -1.55
C PRO A 55 8.26 0.36 -2.29
N LEU A 56 8.03 -0.74 -1.57
CA LEU A 56 7.89 -2.07 -2.17
C LEU A 56 6.67 -2.12 -3.10
N LEU A 57 5.52 -1.60 -2.67
CA LEU A 57 4.31 -1.52 -3.49
C LEU A 57 4.53 -0.63 -4.72
N GLN A 58 5.22 0.50 -4.59
CA GLN A 58 5.55 1.35 -5.72
C GLN A 58 6.41 0.60 -6.75
N LEU A 59 7.44 -0.12 -6.31
CA LEU A 59 8.28 -0.92 -7.21
C LEU A 59 7.50 -2.07 -7.87
N TYR A 60 6.65 -2.75 -7.11
CA TYR A 60 5.91 -3.93 -7.59
C TYR A 60 4.69 -3.57 -8.46
N VAL A 61 3.92 -2.54 -8.07
CA VAL A 61 2.64 -2.19 -8.71
C VAL A 61 2.84 -1.13 -9.77
N GLU A 62 3.53 -0.04 -9.46
CA GLU A 62 3.71 1.07 -10.40
C GLU A 62 4.83 0.82 -11.40
N ARG A 63 6.01 0.43 -10.91
CA ARG A 63 7.16 0.15 -11.78
C ARG A 63 7.13 -1.25 -12.39
N GLN A 64 6.18 -2.09 -11.99
CA GLN A 64 5.97 -3.46 -12.51
C GLN A 64 7.22 -4.33 -12.48
N LEU A 65 8.08 -4.13 -11.48
CA LEU A 65 9.29 -4.91 -11.31
C LEU A 65 8.96 -6.33 -10.81
N SER A 66 9.74 -7.30 -11.28
CA SER A 66 9.68 -8.68 -10.84
C SER A 66 10.21 -8.85 -9.42
N ILE A 67 9.87 -9.98 -8.78
CA ILE A 67 10.34 -10.29 -7.42
C ILE A 67 11.88 -10.26 -7.34
N PRO A 68 12.65 -10.90 -8.25
CA PRO A 68 14.11 -10.84 -8.23
C PRO A 68 14.66 -9.41 -8.32
N GLU A 69 14.11 -8.59 -9.22
CA GLU A 69 14.55 -7.20 -9.40
C GLU A 69 14.31 -6.35 -8.13
N ILE A 70 13.26 -6.61 -7.37
CA ILE A 70 12.99 -5.91 -6.11
C ILE A 70 13.95 -6.38 -5.02
N VAL A 71 14.28 -7.67 -4.98
CA VAL A 71 15.27 -8.23 -4.05
C VAL A 71 16.66 -7.66 -4.30
N GLU A 72 17.07 -7.51 -5.56
CA GLU A 72 18.34 -6.86 -5.94
C GLU A 72 18.45 -5.41 -5.45
N ARG A 73 17.31 -4.73 -5.23
CA ARG A 73 17.26 -3.38 -4.66
C ARG A 73 17.36 -3.35 -3.13
N GLY A 74 17.62 -4.49 -2.49
CA GLY A 74 17.90 -4.61 -1.06
C GLY A 74 16.68 -4.94 -0.19
N PHE A 75 15.55 -5.31 -0.78
CA PHE A 75 14.39 -5.80 -0.03
C PHE A 75 14.55 -7.28 0.32
N ASP A 76 14.12 -7.66 1.52
CA ASP A 76 14.10 -9.07 1.95
C ASP A 76 13.16 -9.90 1.08
N GLU A 77 13.66 -11.01 0.53
CA GLU A 77 12.92 -11.85 -0.41
C GLU A 77 11.64 -12.43 0.19
N ALA A 78 11.66 -12.84 1.47
CA ALA A 78 10.47 -13.38 2.12
C ALA A 78 9.39 -12.30 2.28
N VAL A 79 9.79 -11.06 2.59
CA VAL A 79 8.87 -9.91 2.62
C VAL A 79 8.31 -9.62 1.22
N VAL A 80 9.15 -9.56 0.18
CA VAL A 80 8.71 -9.28 -1.20
C VAL A 80 7.70 -10.32 -1.68
N LYS A 81 8.02 -11.61 -1.55
CA LYS A 81 7.11 -12.71 -1.92
C LYS A 81 5.79 -12.64 -1.17
N ARG A 82 5.84 -12.41 0.14
CA ARG A 82 4.65 -12.30 0.99
C ARG A 82 3.75 -11.13 0.55
N ILE A 83 4.32 -9.96 0.30
CA ILE A 83 3.55 -8.78 -0.14
C ILE A 83 3.00 -8.99 -1.54
N ALA A 84 3.78 -9.52 -2.49
CA ALA A 84 3.29 -9.86 -3.83
C ALA A 84 2.09 -10.83 -3.75
N ALA A 85 2.16 -11.85 -2.88
CA ALA A 85 1.07 -12.79 -2.65
C ALA A 85 -0.19 -12.12 -2.06
N LEU A 86 -0.01 -11.19 -1.13
CA LEU A 86 -1.12 -10.42 -0.54
C LEU A 86 -1.75 -9.47 -1.55
N VAL A 87 -0.95 -8.81 -2.39
CA VAL A 87 -1.43 -7.99 -3.50
C VAL A 87 -2.29 -8.87 -4.39
N ARG A 88 -1.76 -9.99 -4.93
CA ARG A 88 -2.50 -10.87 -5.84
C ARG A 88 -3.80 -11.40 -5.22
N ARG A 89 -3.77 -11.91 -3.98
CA ARG A 89 -4.96 -12.41 -3.27
C ARG A 89 -6.02 -11.34 -3.01
N SER A 90 -5.64 -10.07 -2.93
CA SER A 90 -6.57 -8.98 -2.65
C SER A 90 -7.25 -8.40 -3.90
N GLU A 91 -7.05 -9.00 -5.08
CA GLU A 91 -7.64 -8.52 -6.35
C GLU A 91 -9.17 -8.49 -6.32
N TYR A 92 -9.80 -9.49 -5.68
CA TYR A 92 -11.25 -9.53 -5.54
C TYR A 92 -11.82 -8.34 -4.75
N LYS A 93 -11.10 -7.87 -3.73
CA LYS A 93 -11.50 -6.69 -2.94
C LYS A 93 -11.41 -5.42 -3.79
N ARG A 94 -10.36 -5.31 -4.62
CA ARG A 94 -10.14 -4.14 -5.48
C ARG A 94 -11.17 -3.99 -6.57
N ARG A 95 -11.69 -5.08 -7.13
CA ARG A 95 -12.77 -5.03 -8.13
C ARG A 95 -14.10 -4.53 -7.56
N GLN A 96 -14.31 -4.66 -6.26
CA GLN A 96 -15.50 -4.15 -5.56
C GLN A 96 -15.29 -2.73 -5.00
N ALA A 97 -14.07 -2.19 -5.10
CA ALA A 97 -13.77 -0.87 -4.55
C ALA A 97 -14.44 0.24 -5.37
N PRO A 98 -14.95 1.30 -4.72
CA PRO A 98 -15.52 2.44 -5.44
C PRO A 98 -14.47 3.13 -6.33
N PRO A 99 -14.91 3.89 -7.34
CA PRO A 99 -14.02 4.74 -8.11
C PRO A 99 -13.36 5.78 -7.20
N GLY A 100 -12.15 6.20 -7.57
CA GLY A 100 -11.39 7.23 -6.85
C GLY A 100 -10.43 7.93 -7.79
N PRO A 101 -9.97 9.14 -7.44
CA PRO A 101 -9.04 9.90 -8.26
C PRO A 101 -7.69 9.17 -8.33
N LYS A 102 -7.06 9.27 -9.50
CA LYS A 102 -5.72 8.75 -9.78
C LYS A 102 -4.69 9.85 -9.55
N ILE A 103 -3.59 9.52 -8.88
CA ILE A 103 -2.43 10.40 -8.68
C ILE A 103 -1.11 9.73 -9.08
N THR A 104 -1.05 8.40 -9.09
CA THR A 104 0.14 7.61 -9.47
C THR A 104 0.14 7.27 -10.96
N GLU A 105 1.25 6.75 -11.48
CA GLU A 105 1.34 6.30 -12.88
C GLU A 105 0.43 5.08 -13.15
N CYS A 106 0.34 4.14 -12.20
CA CYS A 106 -0.40 2.88 -12.30
C CYS A 106 -1.34 2.67 -11.10
N ALA A 107 -2.53 3.26 -11.17
CA ALA A 107 -3.55 3.08 -10.15
C ALA A 107 -4.26 1.71 -10.23
N PHE A 108 -4.79 1.27 -9.10
CA PHE A 108 -5.68 0.10 -9.05
C PHE A 108 -7.03 0.41 -9.73
N GLY A 109 -7.13 0.01 -11.00
CA GLY A 109 -8.31 0.26 -11.84
C GLY A 109 -8.08 -0.13 -13.30
N ARG A 110 -8.14 0.85 -14.20
CA ARG A 110 -8.07 0.60 -15.65
C ARG A 110 -6.67 0.13 -16.07
N GLU A 111 -5.65 0.66 -15.43
CA GLU A 111 -4.22 0.48 -15.71
C GLU A 111 -3.71 -0.89 -15.31
N ARG A 112 -4.31 -1.51 -14.29
CA ARG A 112 -3.88 -2.81 -13.76
C ARG A 112 -5.04 -3.81 -13.75
N ARG A 113 -5.16 -4.59 -14.83
CA ARG A 113 -6.21 -5.60 -15.00
C ARG A 113 -5.64 -7.01 -14.81
N TYR A 114 -5.84 -7.56 -13.61
CA TYR A 114 -5.42 -8.92 -13.29
C TYR A 114 -6.63 -9.87 -13.18
N PRO A 115 -6.45 -11.17 -13.50
CA PRO A 115 -7.49 -12.17 -13.29
C PRO A 115 -7.83 -12.32 -11.80
N LEU A 116 -9.10 -12.57 -11.49
CA LEU A 116 -9.56 -12.84 -10.12
C LEU A 116 -9.15 -14.25 -9.66
N THR A 117 -9.35 -15.23 -10.54
CA THR A 117 -9.03 -16.64 -10.29
C THR A 117 -7.79 -16.98 -11.07
N ALA A 118 -6.64 -16.95 -10.41
CA ALA A 118 -5.36 -17.33 -11.00
C ALA A 118 -4.44 -17.93 -9.93
N VAL A 119 -3.71 -18.97 -10.33
CA VAL A 119 -2.60 -19.53 -9.56
C VAL A 119 -1.32 -19.05 -10.23
N TYR A 120 -0.41 -18.52 -9.44
CA TYR A 120 0.86 -18.03 -9.93
C TYR A 120 1.97 -18.86 -9.30
N GLY A 121 2.81 -19.51 -10.10
CA GLY A 121 3.83 -20.47 -9.63
C GLY A 121 5.17 -19.85 -9.23
N ASP A 122 5.30 -18.52 -9.38
CA ASP A 122 6.49 -17.73 -9.04
C ASP A 122 6.50 -17.22 -7.58
N ILE A 123 5.50 -17.61 -6.78
CA ILE A 123 5.35 -17.26 -5.36
C ILE A 123 5.33 -18.53 -4.51
#